data_AF-A0A6L7VSC6-F1
#
_entry.id   AF-A0A6L7VSC6-F1
#
_cell.length_a   1.000
_cell.length_b   1.000
_cell.length_c   1.000
_cell.angle_alpha   90.00
_cell.angle_beta   90.00
_cell.angle_gamma   90.00
#
_symmetry.space_group_name_H-M   'P 1'
#
loop_
_entity.id
_entity.type
_entity.pdbx_description
1 polymer ?
#
loop_
_entity_poly.entity_id
_entity_poly.type
_entity_poly.pdbx_seq_one_letter_code
_entity_poly.pdbx_strand_id
1 'polypeptide(L)'
;MNAIDIHRKLEENAGLLIFGILFVSAIGGLVQILPSIFQETVEPTADTRPYTAAELLGRDIYIREGCSTCHSQQVRPLLAEVIRYEAPAHAGESVYDRPFLWGSKRTGPDLSRVGEKYTDEWQRIHLIDPRAVVPKSIMPAYPWLERRKANARNDVHLRMKALQRLGHPYSDEEIARAADDVAGMTELDAIVAYLQSLKIDTSVDQSEGGH
;
A
#
# COMPACT_ATOMS: atom_id res chain seq x y z
N MET A 1 14.85 17.11 -47.39
CA MET A 1 13.49 17.31 -46.85
C MET A 1 13.61 18.25 -45.68
N ASN A 2 12.90 19.38 -45.69
CA ASN A 2 12.89 20.30 -44.55
C ASN A 2 11.81 19.87 -43.53
N ALA A 3 11.80 20.48 -42.34
CA ALA A 3 10.84 20.15 -41.28
C ALA A 3 9.36 20.40 -41.68
N ILE A 4 9.11 21.41 -42.51
CA ILE A 4 7.77 21.78 -43.00
C ILE A 4 7.22 20.70 -43.95
N ASP A 5 8.08 20.13 -44.81
CA ASP A 5 7.70 19.05 -45.72
C ASP A 5 7.37 17.75 -44.97
N ILE A 6 8.07 17.47 -43.87
CA ILE A 6 7.80 16.32 -43.01
C ILE A 6 6.49 16.50 -42.26
N HIS A 7 6.27 17.70 -41.71
CA HIS A 7 5.05 18.04 -40.99
C HIS A 7 3.80 17.89 -41.87
N ARG A 8 3.83 18.47 -43.08
CA ARG A 8 2.73 18.33 -44.05
C ARG A 8 2.44 16.86 -44.40
N LYS A 9 3.47 16.04 -44.63
CA LYS A 9 3.30 14.59 -44.90
C LYS A 9 2.70 13.82 -43.74
N LEU A 10 2.99 14.22 -42.50
CA LEU A 10 2.40 13.62 -41.29
C LEU A 10 0.93 14.02 -41.15
N GLU A 11 0.58 15.28 -41.41
CA GLU A 11 -0.81 15.77 -41.31
C GLU A 11 -1.73 15.21 -42.40
N GLU A 12 -1.21 15.03 -43.62
CA GLU A 12 -1.97 14.49 -44.74
C GLU A 12 -2.19 12.97 -44.63
N ASN A 13 -1.49 12.27 -43.73
CA ASN A 13 -1.59 10.82 -43.56
C ASN A 13 -1.96 10.45 -42.12
N ALA A 14 -3.24 10.12 -41.91
CA ALA A 14 -3.77 9.74 -40.60
C ALA A 14 -3.02 8.56 -39.95
N GLY A 15 -2.54 7.58 -40.74
CA GLY A 15 -1.79 6.43 -40.22
C GLY A 15 -0.43 6.83 -39.67
N LEU A 16 0.31 7.70 -40.38
CA LEU A 16 1.58 8.22 -39.92
C LEU A 16 1.41 9.14 -38.69
N LEU A 17 0.34 9.92 -38.64
CA LEU A 17 0.02 10.77 -37.48
C LEU A 17 -0.27 9.93 -36.23
N ILE A 18 -1.12 8.91 -36.34
CA ILE A 18 -1.43 7.99 -35.23
C ILE A 18 -0.16 7.29 -34.74
N PHE A 19 0.65 6.77 -35.67
CA PHE A 19 1.92 6.14 -35.31
C PHE A 19 2.86 7.11 -34.58
N GLY A 20 3.00 8.34 -35.10
CA GLY A 20 3.84 9.36 -34.47
C GLY A 20 3.39 9.71 -33.05
N ILE A 21 2.08 9.87 -32.83
CA ILE A 21 1.52 10.14 -31.49
C ILE A 21 1.82 8.99 -30.54
N LEU A 22 1.56 7.74 -30.96
CA LEU A 22 1.79 6.56 -30.12
C LEU A 22 3.28 6.40 -29.80
N PHE A 23 4.15 6.59 -30.80
CA PHE A 23 5.59 6.47 -30.63
C PHE A 23 6.11 7.51 -29.63
N VAL A 24 5.78 8.79 -29.81
CA VAL A 24 6.24 9.86 -28.91
C VAL A 24 5.68 9.68 -27.49
N SER A 25 4.40 9.30 -27.36
CA SER A 25 3.78 9.05 -26.06
C SER A 25 4.40 7.86 -25.32
N ALA A 26 4.78 6.80 -26.04
CA ALA A 26 5.40 5.61 -25.46
C ALA A 26 6.79 5.89 -24.87
N ILE A 27 7.55 6.85 -25.42
CA ILE A 27 8.89 7.20 -24.93
C ILE A 27 8.82 7.62 -23.45
N GLY A 28 7.82 8.43 -23.06
CA GLY A 28 7.67 8.86 -21.67
C GLY A 28 7.47 7.69 -20.70
N GLY A 29 6.57 6.75 -21.05
CA GLY A 29 6.35 5.54 -20.26
C GLY A 29 7.59 4.65 -20.20
N LEU A 30 8.29 4.48 -21.33
CA LEU A 30 9.51 3.66 -21.40
C LEU A 30 10.61 4.20 -20.48
N VAL A 31 10.87 5.52 -20.55
CA VAL A 31 11.95 6.18 -19.78
C VAL A 31 11.64 6.21 -18.29
N GLN A 32 10.36 6.28 -17.89
CA GLN A 32 9.99 6.31 -16.48
C GLN A 32 9.87 4.91 -15.86
N ILE A 33 9.29 3.94 -16.57
CA ILE A 33 8.96 2.62 -16.00
C ILE A 33 10.14 1.65 -16.07
N LEU A 34 10.84 1.58 -17.21
CA LEU A 34 11.88 0.55 -17.38
C LEU A 34 13.01 0.68 -16.36
N PRO A 35 13.58 1.85 -16.06
CA PRO A 35 14.63 1.94 -15.07
C PRO A 35 14.18 1.46 -13.69
N SER A 36 12.96 1.78 -13.27
CA SER A 36 12.42 1.39 -11.97
C SER A 36 12.26 -0.13 -11.78
N ILE A 37 12.09 -0.89 -12.86
CA ILE A 37 12.01 -2.37 -12.78
C ILE A 37 13.37 -2.99 -12.40
N PHE A 38 14.47 -2.32 -12.73
CA PHE A 38 15.84 -2.84 -12.53
C PHE A 38 16.61 -2.10 -11.42
N GLN A 39 15.94 -1.29 -10.60
CA GLN A 39 16.57 -0.57 -9.50
C GLN A 39 16.74 -1.46 -8.27
N GLU A 40 17.90 -1.42 -7.61
CA GLU A 40 18.16 -2.15 -6.37
C GLU A 40 17.47 -1.53 -5.14
N THR A 41 16.95 -0.29 -5.26
CA THR A 41 16.25 0.39 -4.15
C THR A 41 14.89 -0.23 -3.80
N VAL A 42 14.42 -1.22 -4.58
CA VAL A 42 13.18 -1.97 -4.34
C VAL A 42 13.43 -3.37 -3.75
N GLU A 43 14.59 -3.60 -3.14
CA GLU A 43 14.81 -4.78 -2.30
C GLU A 43 14.07 -4.65 -0.96
N PRO A 44 13.54 -5.76 -0.39
CA PRO A 44 12.92 -5.73 0.93
C PRO A 44 13.94 -5.30 1.97
N THR A 45 13.51 -4.46 2.91
CA THR A 45 14.34 -4.13 4.06
C THR A 45 14.38 -5.28 5.06
N ALA A 46 15.23 -5.19 6.10
CA ALA A 46 15.45 -6.33 7.00
C ALA A 46 14.17 -6.77 7.76
N ASP A 47 13.31 -5.81 8.09
CA ASP A 47 12.05 -6.06 8.80
C ASP A 47 10.87 -6.31 7.83
N THR A 48 11.09 -6.18 6.52
CA THR A 48 10.03 -6.34 5.51
C THR A 48 9.75 -7.82 5.22
N ARG A 49 8.52 -8.24 5.52
CA ARG A 49 8.01 -9.59 5.21
C ARG A 49 6.65 -9.53 4.51
N PRO A 50 6.24 -10.60 3.80
CA PRO A 50 4.86 -10.72 3.37
C PRO A 50 3.88 -10.64 4.55
N TYR A 51 2.69 -10.10 4.28
CA TYR A 51 1.61 -10.04 5.26
C TYR A 51 1.16 -11.44 5.67
N THR A 52 0.84 -11.63 6.95
CA THR A 52 0.14 -12.85 7.40
C THR A 52 -1.26 -12.93 6.79
N ALA A 53 -1.92 -14.09 6.90
CA ALA A 53 -3.29 -14.27 6.40
C ALA A 53 -4.27 -13.21 6.99
N ALA A 54 -4.17 -12.93 8.29
CA ALA A 54 -5.00 -11.92 8.97
C ALA A 54 -4.68 -10.50 8.50
N GLU A 55 -3.40 -10.14 8.42
CA GLU A 55 -2.94 -8.82 7.94
C GLU A 55 -3.35 -8.59 6.48
N LEU A 56 -3.26 -9.61 5.63
CA LEU A 56 -3.64 -9.53 4.22
C LEU A 56 -5.13 -9.27 4.06
N LEU A 57 -5.98 -9.97 4.83
CA LEU A 57 -7.41 -9.69 4.85
C LEU A 57 -7.71 -8.29 5.38
N GLY A 58 -7.02 -7.87 6.43
CA GLY A 58 -7.14 -6.52 6.98
C GLY A 58 -6.81 -5.43 5.98
N ARG A 59 -5.75 -5.63 5.20
CA ARG A 59 -5.33 -4.77 4.11
C ARG A 59 -6.39 -4.70 3.00
N ASP A 60 -6.98 -5.83 2.64
CA ASP A 60 -8.05 -5.87 1.65
C ASP A 60 -9.30 -5.12 2.14
N ILE A 61 -9.60 -5.21 3.44
CA ILE A 61 -10.68 -4.45 4.07
C ILE A 61 -10.33 -2.95 4.08
N TYR A 62 -9.10 -2.57 4.42
CA TYR A 62 -8.61 -1.19 4.38
C TYR A 62 -8.79 -0.56 2.99
N ILE A 63 -8.50 -1.33 1.93
CA ILE A 63 -8.73 -0.92 0.54
C ILE A 63 -10.23 -0.77 0.26
N ARG A 64 -11.03 -1.78 0.62
CA ARG A 64 -12.47 -1.81 0.35
C ARG A 64 -13.23 -0.67 1.04
N GLU A 65 -12.84 -0.32 2.25
CA GLU A 65 -13.43 0.76 3.04
C GLU A 65 -12.90 2.15 2.63
N GLY A 66 -11.95 2.21 1.69
CA GLY A 66 -11.44 3.46 1.12
C GLY A 66 -10.57 4.27 2.07
N CYS A 67 -9.95 3.63 3.07
CA CYS A 67 -9.15 4.33 4.09
C CYS A 67 -7.99 5.15 3.48
N SER A 68 -7.41 4.66 2.39
CA SER A 68 -6.33 5.33 1.62
C SER A 68 -6.74 6.67 1.00
N THR A 69 -8.04 6.97 0.91
CA THR A 69 -8.54 8.28 0.44
C THR A 69 -8.34 9.40 1.48
N CYS A 70 -8.18 9.02 2.74
CA CYS A 70 -8.00 9.94 3.87
C CYS A 70 -6.64 9.81 4.55
N HIS A 71 -6.04 8.62 4.49
CA HIS A 71 -4.81 8.28 5.17
C HIS A 71 -3.73 7.89 4.16
N SER A 72 -2.59 8.54 4.24
CA SER A 72 -1.39 8.14 3.51
C SER A 72 -0.62 7.07 4.29
N GLN A 73 0.24 6.35 3.57
CA GLN A 73 1.21 5.42 4.13
C GLN A 73 2.58 5.68 3.51
N GLN A 74 3.03 6.94 3.60
CA GLN A 74 4.30 7.39 3.06
C GLN A 74 4.76 8.64 3.83
N VAL A 75 5.58 8.45 4.86
CA VAL A 75 6.25 9.57 5.52
C VAL A 75 7.29 10.17 4.57
N ARG A 76 7.19 11.47 4.31
CA ARG A 76 8.16 12.18 3.46
C ARG A 76 9.41 12.57 4.27
N PRO A 77 10.60 12.66 3.63
CA PRO A 77 11.85 13.05 4.30
C PRO A 77 11.90 14.56 4.59
N LEU A 78 10.93 15.07 5.34
CA LEU A 78 10.85 16.45 5.82
C LEU A 78 10.89 16.43 7.34
N LEU A 79 11.69 17.31 7.95
CA LEU A 79 11.83 17.37 9.41
C LEU A 79 10.48 17.41 10.15
N ALA A 80 9.54 18.21 9.67
CA ALA A 80 8.21 18.33 10.26
C ALA A 80 7.36 17.04 10.17
N GLU A 81 7.61 16.20 9.17
CA GLU A 81 6.97 14.88 9.07
C GLU A 81 7.64 13.86 9.96
N VAL A 82 8.97 13.86 10.00
CA VAL A 82 9.73 12.93 10.84
C VAL A 82 9.41 13.13 12.32
N ILE A 83 9.32 14.39 12.77
CA ILE A 83 8.91 14.71 14.14
C ILE A 83 7.48 14.21 14.45
N ARG A 84 6.60 14.15 13.44
CA ARG A 84 5.19 13.79 13.62
C ARG A 84 4.93 12.29 13.50
N TYR A 85 5.58 11.63 12.56
CA TYR A 85 5.28 10.27 12.13
C TYR A 85 6.45 9.30 12.27
N GLU A 86 7.63 9.77 12.68
CA GLU A 86 8.90 9.03 12.78
C GLU A 86 9.61 8.83 11.44
N ALA A 87 10.42 7.77 11.30
CA ALA A 87 11.35 7.58 10.19
C ALA A 87 10.67 7.74 8.81
N PRO A 88 11.34 8.40 7.83
CA PRO A 88 10.88 8.46 6.45
C PRO A 88 10.56 7.07 5.89
N ALA A 89 9.63 6.99 4.95
CA ALA A 89 9.29 5.73 4.30
C ALA A 89 10.29 5.38 3.19
N HIS A 90 10.79 4.14 3.23
CA HIS A 90 11.71 3.58 2.24
C HIS A 90 10.95 2.76 1.20
N ALA A 91 11.46 2.72 -0.03
CA ALA A 91 10.85 1.95 -1.12
C ALA A 91 10.74 0.46 -0.78
N GLY A 92 11.76 -0.09 -0.10
CA GLY A 92 11.82 -1.48 0.36
C GLY A 92 10.68 -1.92 1.27
N GLU A 93 10.04 -1.00 2.00
CA GLU A 93 8.94 -1.32 2.93
C GLU A 93 7.64 -1.69 2.21
N SER A 94 7.48 -1.26 0.95
CA SER A 94 6.25 -1.44 0.16
C SER A 94 6.40 -2.45 -0.99
N VAL A 95 7.47 -3.24 -1.01
CA VAL A 95 7.76 -4.21 -2.10
C VAL A 95 6.72 -5.33 -2.22
N TYR A 96 6.05 -5.64 -1.11
CA TYR A 96 4.95 -6.60 -1.07
C TYR A 96 3.57 -5.92 -1.16
N ASP A 97 3.50 -4.61 -1.37
CA ASP A 97 2.21 -3.94 -1.52
C ASP A 97 1.68 -4.02 -2.95
N ARG A 98 0.65 -4.86 -3.14
CA ARG A 98 -0.08 -4.97 -4.41
C ARG A 98 -1.57 -4.67 -4.19
N PRO A 99 -2.11 -3.52 -4.65
CA PRO A 99 -1.38 -2.33 -5.15
C PRO A 99 -0.78 -1.52 -3.99
N PHE A 100 0.18 -0.63 -4.26
CA PHE A 100 0.73 0.29 -3.25
C PHE A 100 -0.35 1.17 -2.59
N LEU A 101 -0.16 1.53 -1.31
CA LEU A 101 -1.12 2.32 -0.51
C LEU A 101 -0.56 3.64 0.05
N TRP A 102 0.47 4.19 -0.61
CA TRP A 102 1.16 5.43 -0.21
C TRP A 102 0.21 6.62 0.04
N GLY A 103 -0.94 6.63 -0.63
CA GLY A 103 -1.98 7.65 -0.50
C GLY A 103 -1.64 8.94 -1.26
N SER A 104 -2.65 9.73 -1.57
CA SER A 104 -2.52 10.99 -2.31
C SER A 104 -3.07 12.20 -1.55
N LYS A 105 -3.68 11.96 -0.38
CA LYS A 105 -4.33 12.97 0.47
C LYS A 105 -4.18 12.60 1.94
N ARG A 106 -4.15 13.62 2.80
CA ARG A 106 -4.17 13.51 4.26
C ARG A 106 -5.33 14.30 4.85
N THR A 107 -6.49 13.65 4.91
CA THR A 107 -7.63 14.13 5.71
C THR A 107 -7.44 13.69 7.16
N GLY A 108 -6.98 12.45 7.35
CA GLY A 108 -6.46 11.94 8.61
C GLY A 108 -4.92 11.89 8.61
N PRO A 109 -4.31 11.47 9.74
CA PRO A 109 -2.86 11.29 9.84
C PRO A 109 -2.33 10.19 8.91
N ASP A 110 -1.02 10.24 8.65
CA ASP A 110 -0.31 9.13 7.99
C ASP A 110 -0.31 7.88 8.90
N LEU A 111 -0.47 6.69 8.31
CA LEU A 111 -0.59 5.42 9.03
C LEU A 111 0.60 4.46 8.81
N SER A 112 1.61 4.83 8.02
CA SER A 112 2.76 3.97 7.73
C SER A 112 3.54 3.50 8.97
N ARG A 113 3.38 4.20 10.10
CA ARG A 113 4.03 3.93 11.40
C ARG A 113 3.02 3.85 12.55
N VAL A 114 1.79 3.38 12.31
CA VAL A 114 0.74 3.36 13.35
C VAL A 114 0.84 2.13 14.28
N GLY A 115 1.54 1.08 13.85
CA GLY A 115 1.74 -0.11 14.65
C GLY A 115 2.37 0.21 15.99
N GLU A 116 1.84 -0.42 17.05
CA GLU A 116 2.24 -0.24 18.46
C GLU A 116 2.01 1.16 19.07
N LYS A 117 1.66 2.19 18.27
CA LYS A 117 1.30 3.52 18.80
C LYS A 117 -0.01 3.52 19.57
N TYR A 118 -0.92 2.62 19.23
CA TYR A 118 -2.21 2.45 19.88
C TYR A 118 -2.46 0.98 20.17
N THR A 119 -3.15 0.69 21.28
CA THR A 119 -3.56 -0.67 21.61
C THR A 119 -4.63 -1.16 20.64
N ASP A 120 -4.75 -2.49 20.50
CA ASP A 120 -5.81 -3.10 19.68
C ASP A 120 -7.19 -2.63 20.12
N GLU A 121 -7.41 -2.50 21.43
CA GLU A 121 -8.68 -2.02 21.98
C GLU A 121 -8.96 -0.56 21.58
N TRP A 122 -7.94 0.30 21.61
CA TRP A 122 -8.10 1.67 21.12
C TRP A 122 -8.48 1.69 19.64
N GLN A 123 -7.81 0.87 18.81
CA GLN A 123 -8.13 0.76 17.38
C GLN A 123 -9.56 0.28 17.15
N ARG A 124 -10.03 -0.71 17.94
CA ARG A 124 -11.41 -1.21 17.89
C ARG A 124 -12.42 -0.12 18.20
N ILE A 125 -12.24 0.58 19.32
CA ILE A 125 -13.14 1.68 19.71
C ILE A 125 -13.11 2.80 18.66
N HIS A 126 -11.91 3.17 18.19
CA HIS A 126 -11.74 4.21 17.18
C HIS A 126 -12.42 3.86 15.86
N LEU A 127 -12.32 2.62 15.37
CA LEU A 127 -12.98 2.19 14.14
C LEU A 127 -14.51 2.13 14.29
N ILE A 128 -15.01 1.70 15.45
CA ILE A 128 -16.45 1.60 15.72
C ILE A 128 -17.07 3.00 15.87
N ASP A 129 -16.47 3.87 16.67
CA ASP A 129 -16.89 5.25 16.84
C ASP A 129 -15.68 6.17 17.06
N PRO A 130 -15.14 6.78 15.98
CA PRO A 130 -13.96 7.63 16.07
C PRO A 130 -14.12 8.79 17.06
N ARG A 131 -15.35 9.29 17.24
CA ARG A 131 -15.64 10.42 18.14
C ARG A 131 -15.64 10.02 19.61
N ALA A 132 -15.71 8.74 19.94
CA ALA A 132 -15.64 8.26 21.32
C ALA A 132 -14.24 8.47 21.93
N VAL A 133 -13.18 8.32 21.13
CA VAL A 133 -11.79 8.51 21.57
C VAL A 133 -11.14 9.79 21.03
N VAL A 134 -11.65 10.32 19.92
CA VAL A 134 -11.20 11.58 19.32
C VAL A 134 -12.43 12.47 19.04
N PRO A 135 -12.91 13.28 20.00
CA PRO A 135 -14.18 14.00 19.89
C PRO A 135 -14.36 14.89 18.65
N LYS A 136 -13.25 15.37 18.08
CA LYS A 136 -13.24 16.21 16.88
C LYS A 136 -12.93 15.43 15.59
N SER A 137 -12.99 14.10 15.64
CA SER A 137 -12.70 13.26 14.48
C SER A 137 -13.75 13.46 13.39
N ILE A 138 -13.28 13.65 12.17
CA ILE A 138 -14.10 13.68 10.95
C ILE A 138 -14.13 12.31 10.25
N MET A 139 -13.45 11.30 10.82
CA MET A 139 -13.44 9.94 10.28
C MET A 139 -14.86 9.33 10.38
N PRO A 140 -15.34 8.63 9.33
CA PRO A 140 -16.56 7.85 9.39
C PRO A 140 -16.47 6.73 10.44
N ALA A 141 -17.63 6.33 10.98
CA ALA A 141 -17.70 5.15 11.86
C ALA A 141 -17.88 3.88 11.02
N TYR A 142 -17.20 2.80 11.41
CA TYR A 142 -17.21 1.49 10.74
C TYR A 142 -17.74 0.35 11.63
N PRO A 143 -18.90 0.50 12.32
CA PRO A 143 -19.39 -0.49 13.28
C PRO A 143 -19.78 -1.83 12.64
N TRP A 144 -19.93 -1.91 11.32
CA TRP A 144 -20.23 -3.18 10.65
C TRP A 144 -19.06 -4.16 10.66
N LEU A 145 -17.83 -3.69 10.85
CA LEU A 145 -16.63 -4.53 10.85
C LEU A 145 -16.66 -5.56 11.99
N GLU A 146 -17.29 -5.24 13.12
CA GLU A 146 -17.43 -6.14 14.27
C GLU A 146 -18.36 -7.34 13.97
N ARG A 147 -19.29 -7.21 13.01
CA ARG A 147 -20.34 -8.22 12.73
C ARG A 147 -20.06 -9.06 11.49
N ARG A 148 -19.13 -8.64 10.64
CA ARG A 148 -18.81 -9.32 9.38
C ARG A 148 -17.60 -10.22 9.58
N LYS A 149 -17.63 -11.40 8.97
CA LYS A 149 -16.48 -12.33 8.97
C LYS A 149 -15.43 -11.88 7.95
N ALA A 150 -14.16 -11.87 8.34
CA ALA A 150 -13.06 -11.37 7.51
C ALA A 150 -12.94 -12.12 6.17
N ASN A 151 -13.02 -13.46 6.20
CA ASN A 151 -12.80 -14.34 5.05
C ASN A 151 -14.08 -14.62 4.23
N ALA A 152 -15.23 -14.00 4.54
CA ALA A 152 -16.49 -14.32 3.86
C ALA A 152 -16.58 -13.82 2.40
N ARG A 153 -15.80 -12.78 2.06
CA ARG A 153 -15.82 -12.15 0.73
C ARG A 153 -14.49 -12.24 -0.01
N ASN A 154 -13.41 -12.46 0.72
CA ASN A 154 -12.04 -12.49 0.20
C ASN A 154 -11.41 -13.80 0.63
N ASP A 155 -11.45 -14.82 -0.22
CA ASP A 155 -10.81 -16.11 0.06
C ASP A 155 -9.29 -15.92 0.22
N VAL A 156 -8.81 -15.94 1.46
CA VAL A 156 -7.41 -15.68 1.79
C VAL A 156 -6.45 -16.67 1.13
N HIS A 157 -6.85 -17.92 0.94
CA HIS A 157 -6.05 -18.94 0.28
C HIS A 157 -5.86 -18.59 -1.20
N LEU A 158 -6.93 -18.22 -1.90
CA LEU A 158 -6.83 -17.76 -3.30
C LEU A 158 -6.00 -16.48 -3.43
N ARG A 159 -6.12 -15.55 -2.47
CA ARG A 159 -5.34 -14.30 -2.45
C ARG A 159 -3.86 -14.58 -2.28
N MET A 160 -3.46 -15.36 -1.28
CA MET A 160 -2.05 -15.72 -1.05
C MET A 160 -1.46 -16.48 -2.24
N LYS A 161 -2.21 -17.42 -2.84
CA LYS A 161 -1.78 -18.13 -4.06
C LYS A 161 -1.59 -17.20 -5.26
N ALA A 162 -2.46 -16.19 -5.41
CA ALA A 162 -2.30 -15.19 -6.45
C ALA A 162 -1.05 -14.33 -6.21
N LEU A 163 -0.79 -13.92 -4.97
CA LEU A 163 0.40 -13.15 -4.62
C LEU A 163 1.69 -13.97 -4.75
N GLN A 164 1.66 -15.26 -4.40
CA GLN A 164 2.77 -16.20 -4.62
C GLN A 164 3.16 -16.24 -6.11
N ARG A 165 2.19 -16.31 -7.02
CA ARG A 165 2.41 -16.22 -8.48
C ARG A 165 2.99 -14.88 -8.94
N LEU A 166 2.76 -13.81 -8.17
CA LEU A 166 3.29 -12.46 -8.43
C LEU A 166 4.64 -12.21 -7.75
N GLY A 167 5.28 -13.26 -7.21
CA GLY A 167 6.63 -13.21 -6.65
C GLY A 167 6.69 -13.01 -5.13
N HIS A 168 5.56 -13.07 -4.40
CA HIS A 168 5.62 -13.05 -2.94
C HIS A 168 6.16 -14.40 -2.41
N PRO A 169 7.08 -14.39 -1.43
CA PRO A 169 7.69 -15.59 -0.89
C PRO A 169 6.79 -16.31 0.15
N TYR A 170 5.54 -16.60 -0.20
CA TYR A 170 4.68 -17.46 0.63
C TYR A 170 5.02 -18.94 0.44
N SER A 171 5.12 -19.68 1.54
CA SER A 171 5.26 -21.14 1.51
C SER A 171 3.91 -21.82 1.24
N ASP A 172 3.95 -23.04 0.69
CA ASP A 172 2.73 -23.81 0.43
C ASP A 172 2.03 -24.20 1.75
N GLU A 173 2.79 -24.39 2.83
CA GLU A 173 2.26 -24.64 4.18
C GLU A 173 1.56 -23.41 4.76
N GLU A 174 2.09 -22.21 4.55
CA GLU A 174 1.42 -20.97 4.95
C GLU A 174 0.09 -20.81 4.22
N ILE A 175 0.07 -21.05 2.91
CA ILE A 175 -1.15 -20.98 2.09
C ILE A 175 -2.17 -22.02 2.55
N ALA A 176 -1.74 -23.25 2.85
CA ALA A 176 -2.62 -24.33 3.28
C ALA A 176 -3.30 -24.05 4.63
N ARG A 177 -2.60 -23.38 5.57
CA ARG A 177 -3.13 -23.05 6.90
C ARG A 177 -3.90 -21.73 6.94
N ALA A 178 -3.80 -20.89 5.91
CA ALA A 178 -4.33 -19.53 5.91
C ALA A 178 -5.83 -19.44 6.26
N ALA A 179 -6.66 -20.40 5.81
CA ALA A 179 -8.09 -20.42 6.09
C ALA A 179 -8.40 -20.72 7.57
N ASP A 180 -7.57 -21.57 8.21
CA ASP A 180 -7.68 -21.90 9.62
C ASP A 180 -7.18 -20.75 10.50
N ASP A 181 -6.10 -20.09 10.09
CA ASP A 181 -5.50 -18.94 10.80
C ASP A 181 -6.47 -17.76 10.96
N VAL A 182 -7.43 -17.63 10.03
CA VAL A 182 -8.43 -16.55 10.03
C VAL A 182 -9.84 -17.05 10.37
N ALA A 183 -9.97 -18.30 10.81
CA ALA A 183 -11.25 -18.90 11.11
C ALA A 183 -11.94 -18.15 12.27
N GLY A 184 -13.16 -17.67 12.02
CA GLY A 184 -13.94 -16.95 13.03
C GLY A 184 -13.54 -15.49 13.24
N MET A 185 -12.47 -14.99 12.60
CA MET A 185 -12.10 -13.58 12.68
C MET A 185 -13.18 -12.67 12.07
N THR A 186 -13.44 -11.57 12.74
CA THR A 186 -14.23 -10.47 12.22
C THR A 186 -13.38 -9.59 11.30
N GLU A 187 -14.04 -8.79 10.45
CA GLU A 187 -13.35 -7.78 9.66
C GLU A 187 -12.62 -6.76 10.56
N LEU A 188 -13.16 -6.50 11.75
CA LEU A 188 -12.52 -5.64 12.75
C LEU A 188 -11.20 -6.25 13.26
N ASP A 189 -11.17 -7.57 13.52
CA ASP A 189 -9.94 -8.25 13.94
C ASP A 189 -8.86 -8.16 12.85
N ALA A 190 -9.24 -8.43 11.60
CA ALA A 190 -8.32 -8.41 10.48
C ALA A 190 -7.75 -7.01 10.21
N ILE A 191 -8.59 -5.96 10.18
CA ILE A 191 -8.09 -4.60 9.94
C ILE A 191 -7.21 -4.10 11.08
N VAL A 192 -7.48 -4.48 12.32
CA VAL A 192 -6.59 -4.16 13.46
C VAL A 192 -5.27 -4.88 13.30
N ALA A 193 -5.26 -6.16 12.92
CA ALA A 193 -4.02 -6.90 12.64
C ALA A 193 -3.18 -6.20 11.55
N TYR A 194 -3.83 -5.73 10.48
CA TYR A 194 -3.16 -4.93 9.44
C TYR A 194 -2.60 -3.61 9.97
N LEU A 195 -3.38 -2.84 10.72
CA LEU A 195 -2.90 -1.56 11.27
C LEU A 195 -1.70 -1.77 12.22
N GLN A 196 -1.69 -2.87 12.98
CA GLN A 196 -0.58 -3.21 13.86
C GLN A 196 0.68 -3.68 13.14
N SER A 197 0.57 -4.14 11.89
CA SER A 197 1.74 -4.54 11.09
C SER A 197 2.47 -3.34 10.47
N LEU A 198 1.85 -2.15 10.44
CA LEU A 198 2.44 -0.92 9.88
C LEU A 198 3.43 -0.28 10.86
N LYS A 199 4.62 -0.87 10.97
CA LYS A 199 5.66 -0.48 11.92
C LYS A 199 6.81 0.29 11.26
N ILE A 200 7.63 0.93 12.08
CA ILE A 200 8.93 1.44 11.67
C ILE A 200 9.82 0.25 11.33
N ASP A 201 10.51 0.33 10.20
CA ASP A 201 11.67 -0.51 9.93
C ASP A 201 12.85 -0.01 10.75
N THR A 202 13.27 -0.84 11.71
CA THR A 202 14.34 -0.47 12.66
C THR A 202 15.74 -0.65 12.08
N SER A 203 15.85 -1.28 10.92
CA SER A 203 17.14 -1.59 10.30
C SER A 203 17.80 -0.41 9.58
N VAL A 204 17.02 0.60 9.18
CA VAL A 204 17.52 1.75 8.40
C VAL A 204 18.10 2.86 9.28
N ASP A 205 17.67 2.94 10.55
CA ASP A 205 18.16 3.97 11.50
C ASP A 205 19.64 3.77 11.88
N GLN A 206 20.21 2.58 11.64
CA GLN A 206 21.62 2.29 11.96
C GLN A 206 22.61 2.60 10.84
N SER A 207 22.15 2.81 9.60
CA SER A 207 23.06 3.03 8.46
C SER A 207 23.36 4.50 8.15
N GLU A 208 22.52 5.44 8.59
CA GLU A 208 22.64 6.87 8.23
C GLU A 208 23.04 7.79 9.41
N GLY A 209 23.21 7.24 10.62
CA GLY A 209 23.65 7.98 11.82
C GLY A 209 25.14 8.35 11.86
N GLY A 210 25.83 8.40 10.72
CA GLY A 210 27.27 8.57 10.66
C GLY A 210 27.74 9.38 9.48
N HIS A 211 27.38 10.66 9.40
CA HIS A 211 28.19 11.73 8.80
C HIS A 211 27.84 13.10 9.40
#